data_AF-A0A6M5Z5L3-F1
#
_entry.id   AF-A0A6M5Z5L3-F1
#
_cell.length_a   1.000
_cell.length_b   1.000
_cell.length_c   1.000
_cell.angle_alpha   90.00
_cell.angle_beta   90.00
_cell.angle_gamma   90.00
#
_symmetry.space_group_name_H-M   'P 1'
#
loop_
_entity.id
_entity.type
_entity.pdbx_description
1 polymer ?
#
loop_
_entity_poly.entity_id
_entity_poly.type
_entity_poly.pdbx_seq_one_letter_code
_entity_poly.pdbx_strand_id
1 'polypeptide(L)'
;MGTERAPEHLAAILARLTGRSRAAGPKGGPVGGPTRVPDAPAAAPVVAGGQYDFDLAEFPLFRLGKAAPGRSNRAPLTYADTIAGRDGAPVARSWTVHPGPFGFGGQSAQVLLFDLLQLYAEQGARGSQIQFGTLRSLFLRRGTRNPSKRDYDRLRRDLDVLRGYDIHCKNAFWDSARRAYVDMNWRLFGAVFYLKSGPGTDPDEHPAGFVEVSSVLRAVAKTRGFFALGFDRHQFYRLRPLEQRLALYLSKHFTSQAVHRRFVRDLARVLPVDAARERDARAAVRGAPPRGWSPRGSGSCAQCG
;
A
#
# COMPACT_ATOMS: atom_id res chain seq x y z
N MET A 1 30.38 -20.34 -26.71
CA MET A 1 29.58 -19.39 -27.51
C MET A 1 28.12 -19.78 -27.38
N GLY A 2 27.35 -19.08 -26.56
CA GLY A 2 25.92 -19.29 -26.39
C GLY A 2 25.29 -17.92 -26.27
N THR A 3 24.50 -17.56 -27.27
CA THR A 3 23.99 -16.21 -27.51
C THR A 3 22.92 -15.82 -26.50
N GLU A 4 23.15 -14.65 -25.90
CA GLU A 4 22.32 -13.93 -24.98
C GLU A 4 21.05 -13.43 -25.70
N ARG A 5 19.89 -14.03 -25.40
CA ARG A 5 18.56 -13.50 -25.76
C ARG A 5 17.77 -13.27 -24.48
N ALA A 6 17.90 -12.08 -23.88
CA ALA A 6 17.01 -11.65 -22.79
C ALA A 6 16.87 -10.12 -22.53
N PRO A 7 16.98 -9.16 -23.48
CA PRO A 7 16.59 -7.77 -23.18
C PRO A 7 15.13 -7.43 -23.54
N GLU A 8 14.47 -8.17 -24.43
CA GLU A 8 13.19 -7.72 -25.02
C GLU A 8 11.97 -7.91 -24.10
N HIS A 9 12.00 -8.90 -23.20
CA HIS A 9 10.87 -9.19 -22.32
C HIS A 9 10.71 -8.18 -21.18
N LEU A 10 11.81 -7.58 -20.71
CA LEU A 10 11.81 -6.59 -19.63
C LEU A 10 11.33 -5.22 -20.12
N ALA A 11 11.74 -4.82 -21.34
CA ALA A 11 11.29 -3.59 -21.98
C ALA A 11 9.78 -3.60 -22.27
N ALA A 12 9.22 -4.75 -22.68
CA ALA A 12 7.79 -4.92 -22.92
C ALA A 12 6.94 -4.81 -21.64
N ILE A 13 7.46 -5.29 -20.51
CA ILE A 13 6.81 -5.17 -19.19
C ILE A 13 6.85 -3.71 -18.72
N LEU A 14 7.97 -3.01 -18.90
CA LEU A 14 8.11 -1.60 -18.55
C LEU A 14 7.26 -0.67 -19.42
N ALA A 15 7.07 -0.98 -20.71
CA ALA A 15 6.20 -0.23 -21.61
C ALA A 15 4.70 -0.35 -21.22
N ARG A 16 4.28 -1.54 -20.77
CA ARG A 16 2.90 -1.76 -20.27
C ARG A 16 2.62 -1.06 -18.94
N LEU A 17 3.63 -0.92 -18.08
CA LEU A 17 3.51 -0.26 -16.76
C LEU A 17 3.57 1.28 -16.82
N THR A 18 4.09 1.85 -17.91
CA THR A 18 4.29 3.31 -18.06
C THR A 18 3.26 3.99 -18.97
N GLY A 19 2.29 3.26 -19.52
CA GLY A 19 1.17 3.83 -20.27
C GLY A 19 1.55 4.50 -21.60
N ARG A 20 2.77 4.27 -22.11
CA ARG A 20 3.17 4.74 -23.46
C ARG A 20 2.89 3.65 -24.49
N SER A 21 1.64 3.52 -24.91
CA SER A 21 1.34 2.88 -26.18
C SER A 21 1.61 3.89 -27.29
N ARG A 22 2.69 3.69 -28.05
CA ARG A 22 2.88 4.36 -29.35
C ARG A 22 1.85 3.76 -30.30
N ALA A 23 0.82 4.53 -30.65
CA ALA A 23 -0.04 4.22 -31.77
C ALA A 23 0.78 4.35 -33.06
N ALA A 24 1.11 3.22 -33.68
CA ALA A 24 1.55 3.19 -35.07
C ALA A 24 0.31 3.35 -35.94
N GLY A 25 0.19 4.48 -36.62
CA GLY A 25 -0.88 4.71 -37.60
C GLY A 25 -0.62 3.93 -38.89
N PRO A 26 -1.63 3.33 -39.52
CA PRO A 26 -1.52 2.85 -40.90
C PRO A 26 -1.80 4.01 -41.88
N LYS A 27 -1.00 4.06 -42.94
CA LYS A 27 -1.18 4.93 -44.12
C LYS A 27 -2.47 4.55 -44.87
N GLY A 28 -3.21 5.55 -45.38
CA GLY A 28 -4.40 5.41 -46.23
C GLY A 28 -4.10 4.79 -47.61
N GLY A 29 -5.02 4.51 -48.53
CA GLY A 29 -6.50 4.57 -48.70
C GLY A 29 -6.81 3.74 -49.99
N PRO A 30 -7.90 3.90 -50.78
CA PRO A 30 -8.94 4.95 -50.73
C PRO A 30 -10.41 4.52 -51.07
N VAL A 31 -11.31 5.53 -51.02
CA VAL A 31 -12.61 5.73 -51.72
C VAL A 31 -13.92 5.08 -51.19
N GLY A 32 -14.89 5.95 -50.83
CA GLY A 32 -16.33 5.65 -50.89
C GLY A 32 -17.26 6.55 -50.04
N GLY A 33 -17.83 7.61 -50.64
CA GLY A 33 -19.19 8.18 -50.44
C GLY A 33 -19.68 8.68 -49.05
N PRO A 34 -20.30 9.88 -48.93
CA PRO A 34 -20.77 10.42 -47.66
C PRO A 34 -22.18 9.93 -47.30
N THR A 35 -22.35 9.33 -46.12
CA THR A 35 -23.66 9.21 -45.47
C THR A 35 -23.57 9.83 -44.08
N ARG A 36 -24.33 10.90 -43.87
CA ARG A 36 -24.34 11.73 -42.66
C ARG A 36 -25.21 11.03 -41.60
N VAL A 37 -24.58 10.49 -40.56
CA VAL A 37 -25.26 9.96 -39.36
C VAL A 37 -25.17 11.04 -38.26
N PRO A 38 -26.25 11.37 -37.54
CA PRO A 38 -26.25 12.44 -36.55
C PRO A 38 -25.39 12.10 -35.33
N ASP A 39 -24.72 13.14 -34.82
CA ASP A 39 -23.74 13.11 -33.75
C ASP A 39 -24.23 12.36 -32.51
N ALA A 40 -23.59 11.22 -32.22
CA ALA A 40 -23.67 10.60 -30.91
C ALA A 40 -23.04 11.54 -29.87
N PRO A 41 -23.64 11.71 -28.68
CA PRO A 41 -23.09 12.58 -27.65
C PRO A 41 -21.67 12.11 -27.29
N ALA A 42 -20.73 13.05 -27.39
CA ALA A 42 -19.32 12.82 -27.11
C ALA A 42 -19.16 12.09 -25.78
N ALA A 43 -18.64 10.86 -25.84
CA ALA A 43 -18.34 10.08 -24.65
C ALA A 43 -17.40 10.90 -23.77
N ALA A 44 -17.83 11.17 -22.53
CA ALA A 44 -17.00 11.86 -21.55
C ALA A 44 -15.63 11.15 -21.45
N PRO A 45 -14.51 11.89 -21.35
CA PRO A 45 -13.20 11.29 -21.29
C PRO A 45 -13.16 10.35 -20.09
N VAL A 46 -12.91 9.06 -20.36
CA VAL A 46 -12.60 8.07 -19.32
C VAL A 46 -11.30 8.54 -18.69
N VAL A 47 -11.41 9.25 -17.57
CA VAL A 47 -10.25 9.65 -16.78
C VAL A 47 -9.64 8.36 -16.27
N ALA A 48 -8.53 7.96 -16.89
CA ALA A 48 -7.72 6.81 -16.49
C ALA A 48 -6.95 7.13 -15.19
N GLY A 49 -7.70 7.39 -14.11
CA GLY A 49 -7.21 7.63 -12.77
C GLY A 49 -8.24 7.10 -11.77
N GLY A 50 -7.78 6.45 -10.70
CA GLY A 50 -8.69 6.03 -9.63
C GLY A 50 -9.35 7.23 -8.93
N GLN A 51 -10.49 6.96 -8.29
CA GLN A 51 -11.37 7.99 -7.73
C GLN A 51 -10.69 8.83 -6.64
N TYR A 52 -9.83 8.20 -5.83
CA TYR A 52 -9.15 8.87 -4.73
C TYR A 52 -7.63 8.90 -4.96
N ASP A 53 -7.05 10.09 -4.82
CA ASP A 53 -5.61 10.29 -4.86
C ASP A 53 -5.05 10.35 -3.43
N PHE A 54 -4.52 9.24 -2.94
CA PHE A 54 -3.85 9.17 -1.63
C PHE A 54 -2.94 7.96 -1.46
N ASP A 55 -2.07 8.06 -0.45
CA ASP A 55 -1.12 7.02 -0.06
C ASP A 55 -1.19 6.84 1.47
N LEU A 56 -1.76 5.72 1.97
CA LEU A 56 -1.66 5.30 3.41
C LEU A 56 -0.23 5.40 4.03
N ALA A 57 0.87 5.63 3.30
CA ALA A 57 2.23 5.54 3.84
C ALA A 57 2.57 6.83 4.50
N GLU A 58 1.85 7.88 4.15
CA GLU A 58 1.82 9.14 4.86
C GLU A 58 1.12 9.03 6.21
N PHE A 59 0.26 8.03 6.39
CA PHE A 59 -0.65 7.98 7.53
C PHE A 59 -0.28 6.89 8.54
N PRO A 60 -0.35 7.21 9.84
CA PRO A 60 -0.06 6.22 10.87
C PRO A 60 -1.26 5.26 11.01
N LEU A 61 -0.96 3.95 11.06
CA LEU A 61 -1.96 2.88 11.25
C LEU A 61 -1.70 2.06 12.52
N PHE A 62 -0.44 1.80 12.84
CA PHE A 62 -0.04 0.93 13.96
C PHE A 62 0.56 1.74 15.10
N ARG A 63 0.75 1.15 16.28
CA ARG A 63 1.64 1.73 17.31
C ARG A 63 2.93 0.90 17.36
N LEU A 64 4.04 1.52 16.95
CA LEU A 64 5.35 0.86 16.87
C LEU A 64 6.16 1.19 18.12
N GLY A 65 5.69 0.71 19.27
CA GLY A 65 6.32 0.95 20.56
C GLY A 65 5.57 0.28 21.70
N LYS A 66 6.22 0.10 22.85
CA LYS A 66 5.51 -0.28 24.07
C LYS A 66 4.68 0.92 24.51
N ALA A 67 3.39 0.71 24.74
CA ALA A 67 2.55 1.73 25.36
C ALA A 67 3.20 2.17 26.68
N ALA A 68 3.20 3.48 26.94
CA ALA A 68 3.64 3.99 28.24
C ALA A 68 2.80 3.32 29.35
N PRO A 69 3.41 2.99 30.51
CA PRO A 69 2.68 2.42 31.64
C PRO A 69 1.41 3.24 31.94
N GLY A 70 0.26 2.57 32.04
CA GLY A 70 -1.02 3.22 32.35
C GLY A 70 -1.79 3.80 31.15
N ARG A 71 -1.25 3.82 29.92
CA ARG A 71 -2.03 4.20 28.73
C ARG A 71 -2.72 3.00 28.10
N SER A 72 -4.03 3.11 27.88
CA SER A 72 -4.75 2.08 27.12
C SER A 72 -4.30 2.09 25.66
N ASN A 73 -4.03 0.91 25.10
CA ASN A 73 -3.73 0.72 23.68
C ASN A 73 -4.99 0.89 22.78
N ARG A 74 -6.00 1.63 23.27
CA ARG A 74 -7.31 1.81 22.64
C ARG A 74 -7.60 3.26 22.28
N ALA A 75 -6.82 4.22 22.77
CA ALA A 75 -6.99 5.63 22.42
C ALA A 75 -6.76 5.84 20.91
N PRO A 76 -7.64 6.57 20.19
CA PRO A 76 -7.50 6.78 18.75
C PRO A 76 -6.14 7.38 18.38
N LEU A 77 -5.61 6.96 17.23
CA LEU A 77 -4.37 7.49 16.68
C LEU A 77 -4.71 8.65 15.76
N THR A 78 -4.42 9.87 16.20
CA THR A 78 -4.74 11.10 15.46
C THR A 78 -3.49 11.70 14.85
N TYR A 79 -3.58 12.07 13.58
CA TYR A 79 -2.57 12.76 12.80
C TYR A 79 -3.22 13.93 12.06
N ALA A 80 -2.54 15.07 12.01
CA ALA A 80 -2.97 16.22 11.25
C ALA A 80 -1.75 16.97 10.69
N ASP A 81 -1.89 17.50 9.49
CA ASP A 81 -0.92 18.34 8.81
C ASP A 81 -1.64 19.27 7.81
N THR A 82 -0.85 20.14 7.18
CA THR A 82 -1.30 21.02 6.11
C THR A 82 -0.55 20.68 4.84
N ILE A 83 -1.27 20.46 3.74
CA ILE A 83 -0.70 20.20 2.42
C ILE A 83 -1.02 21.35 1.46
N ALA A 84 -0.28 21.45 0.36
CA ALA A 84 -0.69 22.28 -0.77
C ALA A 84 -1.81 21.58 -1.54
N GLY A 85 -2.93 22.27 -1.70
CA GLY A 85 -4.08 21.85 -2.48
C GLY A 85 -3.79 21.77 -3.97
N ARG A 86 -4.75 21.25 -4.75
CA ARG A 86 -4.64 21.20 -6.22
C ARG A 86 -4.54 22.57 -6.87
N ASP A 87 -5.09 23.60 -6.22
CA ASP A 87 -5.04 25.02 -6.55
C ASP A 87 -3.85 25.74 -5.89
N GLY A 88 -3.00 25.02 -5.15
CA GLY A 88 -1.91 25.59 -4.37
C GLY A 88 -2.33 26.17 -3.02
N ALA A 89 -3.64 26.22 -2.71
CA ALA A 89 -4.12 26.74 -1.43
C ALA A 89 -3.80 25.77 -0.28
N PRO A 90 -3.52 26.25 0.94
CA PRO A 90 -3.24 25.38 2.07
C PRO A 90 -4.51 24.60 2.48
N VAL A 91 -4.42 23.28 2.54
CA VAL A 91 -5.50 22.39 2.97
C VAL A 91 -5.08 21.69 4.26
N ALA A 92 -5.78 22.00 5.35
CA ALA A 92 -5.63 21.30 6.62
C ALA A 92 -6.35 19.95 6.54
N ARG A 93 -5.61 18.85 6.72
CA ARG A 93 -6.16 17.50 6.73
C ARG A 93 -5.94 16.82 8.08
N SER A 94 -6.86 15.94 8.43
CA SER A 94 -6.79 15.13 9.63
C SER A 94 -7.10 13.67 9.34
N TRP A 95 -6.47 12.80 10.10
CA TRP A 95 -6.52 11.35 9.98
C TRP A 95 -6.61 10.77 11.39
N THR A 96 -7.71 10.09 11.69
CA THR A 96 -7.93 9.47 12.99
C THR A 96 -8.23 7.99 12.79
N VAL A 97 -7.46 7.13 13.42
CA VAL A 97 -7.69 5.67 13.38
C VAL A 97 -8.21 5.22 14.74
N HIS A 98 -9.38 4.60 14.73
CA HIS A 98 -9.97 3.93 15.86
C HIS A 98 -9.64 2.43 15.80
N PRO A 99 -9.13 1.84 16.89
CA PRO A 99 -8.83 0.42 16.91
C PRO A 99 -10.11 -0.38 17.18
N GLY A 100 -10.13 -1.61 16.66
CA GLY A 100 -11.15 -2.59 17.02
C GLY A 100 -10.94 -3.17 18.44
N PRO A 101 -11.72 -4.19 18.81
CA PRO A 101 -11.65 -4.83 20.13
C PRO A 101 -10.24 -5.34 20.52
N PHE A 102 -9.45 -5.71 19.50
CA PHE A 102 -8.10 -6.28 19.65
C PHE A 102 -6.96 -5.25 19.71
N GLY A 103 -7.26 -3.94 19.59
CA GLY A 103 -6.28 -2.84 19.63
C GLY A 103 -5.66 -2.51 18.26
N PHE A 104 -4.61 -1.67 18.24
CA PHE A 104 -3.86 -1.27 17.03
C PHE A 104 -2.90 -2.33 16.48
N GLY A 105 -2.87 -3.54 17.07
CA GLY A 105 -1.79 -4.49 16.79
C GLY A 105 -0.40 -3.87 16.99
N GLY A 106 0.58 -4.42 16.30
CA GLY A 106 1.95 -3.92 16.33
C GLY A 106 2.73 -4.37 15.11
N GLN A 107 4.00 -4.72 15.30
CA GLN A 107 4.87 -5.18 14.21
C GLN A 107 4.26 -6.31 13.37
N SER A 108 3.67 -7.32 13.99
CA SER A 108 3.15 -8.49 13.26
C SER A 108 1.95 -8.13 12.37
N ALA A 109 1.07 -7.26 12.85
CA ALA A 109 -0.04 -6.71 12.06
C ALA A 109 0.44 -5.83 10.89
N GLN A 110 1.53 -5.06 11.07
CA GLN A 110 2.15 -4.32 9.97
C GLN A 110 2.69 -5.25 8.87
N VAL A 111 3.38 -6.31 9.26
CA VAL A 111 3.88 -7.31 8.29
C VAL A 111 2.71 -7.99 7.58
N LEU A 112 1.64 -8.34 8.30
CA LEU A 112 0.44 -8.90 7.67
C LEU A 112 -0.22 -7.91 6.70
N LEU A 113 -0.35 -6.63 7.05
CA LEU A 113 -0.90 -5.63 6.13
C LEU A 113 -0.06 -5.57 4.86
N PHE A 114 1.27 -5.54 5.00
CA PHE A 114 2.17 -5.57 3.84
C PHE A 114 1.94 -6.82 2.97
N ASP A 115 1.83 -8.00 3.58
CA ASP A 115 1.59 -9.24 2.83
C ASP A 115 0.27 -9.23 2.06
N LEU A 116 -0.82 -8.78 2.71
CA LEU A 116 -2.13 -8.71 2.10
C LEU A 116 -2.15 -7.72 0.94
N LEU A 117 -1.51 -6.55 1.11
CA LEU A 117 -1.42 -5.55 0.05
C LEU A 117 -0.55 -6.06 -1.12
N GLN A 118 0.58 -6.71 -0.84
CA GLN A 118 1.40 -7.33 -1.90
C GLN A 118 0.63 -8.42 -2.64
N LEU A 119 -0.08 -9.30 -1.92
CA LEU A 119 -0.93 -10.32 -2.54
C LEU A 119 -2.03 -9.70 -3.39
N TYR A 120 -2.65 -8.60 -2.93
CA TYR A 120 -3.65 -7.90 -3.72
C TYR A 120 -3.08 -7.37 -5.02
N ALA A 121 -1.88 -6.76 -4.97
CA ALA A 121 -1.18 -6.28 -6.15
C ALA A 121 -0.80 -7.42 -7.11
N GLU A 122 -0.29 -8.54 -6.58
CA GLU A 122 0.03 -9.76 -7.36
C GLU A 122 -1.22 -10.37 -8.03
N GLN A 123 -2.39 -10.23 -7.40
CA GLN A 123 -3.71 -10.61 -7.95
C GLN A 123 -4.28 -9.57 -8.92
N GLY A 124 -3.48 -8.57 -9.30
CA GLY A 124 -3.84 -7.52 -10.25
C GLY A 124 -4.63 -6.37 -9.64
N ALA A 125 -4.74 -6.27 -8.32
CA ALA A 125 -5.49 -5.24 -7.58
C ALA A 125 -6.94 -5.09 -8.09
N ARG A 126 -7.56 -6.22 -8.44
CA ARG A 126 -8.90 -6.32 -9.01
C ARG A 126 -9.80 -7.11 -8.06
N GLY A 127 -11.08 -6.81 -8.07
CA GLY A 127 -12.08 -7.51 -7.25
C GLY A 127 -12.17 -7.02 -5.80
N SER A 128 -13.16 -7.55 -5.08
CA SER A 128 -13.49 -7.24 -3.68
C SER A 128 -12.71 -8.06 -2.66
N GLN A 129 -11.77 -8.91 -3.07
CA GLN A 129 -11.20 -9.93 -2.19
C GLN A 129 -9.70 -10.12 -2.45
N ILE A 130 -8.96 -10.45 -1.39
CA ILE A 130 -7.57 -10.93 -1.45
C ILE A 130 -7.58 -12.40 -1.09
N GLN A 131 -7.23 -13.25 -2.05
CA GLN A 131 -7.09 -14.68 -1.86
C GLN A 131 -5.72 -14.95 -1.23
N PHE A 132 -5.66 -15.28 0.06
CA PHE A 132 -4.39 -15.62 0.72
C PHE A 132 -4.16 -17.13 0.81
N GLY A 133 -5.11 -17.94 0.36
CA GLY A 133 -5.06 -19.39 0.49
C GLY A 133 -5.03 -19.75 1.97
N THR A 134 -4.03 -20.49 2.41
CA THR A 134 -3.96 -20.93 3.81
C THR A 134 -3.21 -19.92 4.68
N LEU A 135 -3.44 -19.92 5.99
CA LEU A 135 -2.59 -19.16 6.91
C LEU A 135 -1.11 -19.61 6.82
N ARG A 136 -0.85 -20.87 6.47
CA ARG A 136 0.48 -21.40 6.21
C ARG A 136 1.11 -20.73 4.98
N SER A 137 0.34 -20.44 3.94
CA SER A 137 0.82 -19.75 2.73
C SER A 137 1.39 -18.37 3.07
N LEU A 138 0.77 -17.64 4.01
CA LEU A 138 1.30 -16.37 4.51
C LEU A 138 2.63 -16.55 5.26
N PHE A 139 2.81 -17.62 6.04
CA PHE A 139 4.09 -17.92 6.69
C PHE A 139 5.18 -18.31 5.70
N LEU A 140 4.86 -19.16 4.72
CA LEU A 140 5.80 -19.58 3.68
C LEU A 140 6.27 -18.39 2.85
N ARG A 141 5.39 -17.43 2.56
CA ARG A 141 5.74 -16.17 1.89
C ARG A 141 6.80 -15.38 2.65
N ARG A 142 6.78 -15.42 3.99
CA ARG A 142 7.76 -14.80 4.88
C ARG A 142 9.03 -15.65 5.07
N GLY A 143 9.11 -16.84 4.46
CA GLY A 143 10.20 -17.80 4.67
C GLY A 143 10.09 -18.63 5.95
N THR A 144 8.97 -18.56 6.68
CA THR A 144 8.75 -19.36 7.90
C THR A 144 8.14 -20.71 7.53
N ARG A 145 8.91 -21.80 7.69
CA ARG A 145 8.47 -23.15 7.31
C ARG A 145 7.66 -23.88 8.39
N ASN A 146 8.02 -23.67 9.65
CA ASN A 146 7.46 -24.40 10.81
C ASN A 146 6.85 -23.42 11.83
N PRO A 147 5.75 -22.73 11.49
CA PRO A 147 5.05 -21.85 12.44
C PRO A 147 4.44 -22.64 13.60
N SER A 148 4.54 -22.11 14.81
CA SER A 148 3.92 -22.71 16.00
C SER A 148 2.41 -22.39 16.05
N LYS A 149 1.66 -23.12 16.88
CA LYS A 149 0.24 -22.79 17.18
C LYS A 149 0.06 -21.32 17.59
N ARG A 150 0.97 -20.81 18.43
CA ARG A 150 0.96 -19.41 18.89
C ARG A 150 1.15 -18.42 17.74
N ASP A 151 1.90 -18.78 16.70
CA ASP A 151 2.07 -17.94 15.53
C ASP A 151 0.79 -17.87 14.71
N TYR A 152 0.10 -19.00 14.51
CA TYR A 152 -1.22 -19.01 13.86
C TYR A 152 -2.24 -18.19 14.63
N ASP A 153 -2.28 -18.32 15.96
CA ASP A 153 -3.20 -17.55 16.81
C ASP A 153 -2.90 -16.05 16.74
N ARG A 154 -1.61 -15.67 16.70
CA ARG A 154 -1.19 -14.29 16.47
C ARG A 154 -1.63 -13.78 15.10
N LEU A 155 -1.46 -14.59 14.05
CA LEU A 155 -1.84 -14.21 12.69
C LEU A 155 -3.35 -14.00 12.53
N ARG A 156 -4.17 -14.85 13.16
CA ARG A 156 -5.63 -14.68 13.24
C ARG A 156 -6.00 -13.39 13.98
N ARG A 157 -5.38 -13.16 15.13
CA ARG A 157 -5.56 -11.91 15.89
C ARG A 157 -5.18 -10.68 15.06
N ASP A 158 -4.10 -10.75 14.29
CA ASP A 158 -3.66 -9.64 13.43
C ASP A 158 -4.66 -9.38 12.29
N LEU A 159 -5.26 -10.44 11.70
CA LEU A 159 -6.38 -10.27 10.74
C LEU A 159 -7.57 -9.55 11.40
N ASP A 160 -7.92 -9.93 12.63
CA ASP A 160 -9.00 -9.27 13.37
C ASP A 160 -8.69 -7.82 13.72
N VAL A 161 -7.43 -7.50 14.04
CA VAL A 161 -6.97 -6.11 14.22
C VAL A 161 -7.17 -5.31 12.94
N LEU A 162 -6.70 -5.82 11.79
CA LEU A 162 -6.78 -5.09 10.52
C LEU A 162 -8.21 -4.88 10.04
N ARG A 163 -9.11 -5.85 10.29
CA ARG A 163 -10.56 -5.71 10.05
C ARG A 163 -11.22 -4.71 11.00
N GLY A 164 -10.72 -4.63 12.22
CA GLY A 164 -11.29 -3.80 13.27
C GLY A 164 -11.01 -2.30 13.14
N TYR A 165 -10.15 -1.89 12.21
CA TYR A 165 -9.85 -0.46 12.03
C TYR A 165 -11.02 0.31 11.45
N ASP A 166 -11.34 1.42 12.11
CA ASP A 166 -12.25 2.44 11.61
C ASP A 166 -11.48 3.75 11.45
N ILE A 167 -11.37 4.22 10.21
CA ILE A 167 -10.53 5.34 9.81
C ILE A 167 -11.44 6.52 9.51
N HIS A 168 -11.27 7.60 10.25
CA HIS A 168 -12.00 8.85 10.10
C HIS A 168 -11.05 9.90 9.54
N CYS A 169 -11.39 10.43 8.38
CA CYS A 169 -10.56 11.38 7.67
C CYS A 169 -11.31 12.67 7.40
N LYS A 170 -10.62 13.80 7.56
CA LYS A 170 -11.11 15.09 7.07
C LYS A 170 -10.13 15.70 6.10
N ASN A 171 -10.61 16.09 4.92
CA ASN A 171 -9.81 16.62 3.81
C ASN A 171 -8.56 15.77 3.46
N ALA A 172 -8.52 14.50 3.82
CA ALA A 172 -7.31 13.68 3.63
C ALA A 172 -7.14 13.23 2.16
N PHE A 173 -8.22 13.30 1.38
CA PHE A 173 -8.32 12.69 0.06
C PHE A 173 -8.92 13.67 -0.93
N TRP A 174 -8.32 13.73 -2.12
CA TRP A 174 -8.92 14.38 -3.27
C TRP A 174 -9.79 13.38 -4.03
N ASP A 175 -11.09 13.67 -4.15
CA ASP A 175 -11.99 12.94 -5.04
C ASP A 175 -11.92 13.57 -6.43
N SER A 176 -11.40 12.80 -7.40
CA SER A 176 -11.22 13.26 -8.77
C SER A 176 -12.55 13.46 -9.51
N ALA A 177 -13.58 12.70 -9.17
CA ALA A 177 -14.92 12.82 -9.75
C ALA A 177 -15.64 14.07 -9.23
N ARG A 178 -15.50 14.36 -7.93
CA ARG A 178 -16.12 15.55 -7.29
C ARG A 178 -15.26 16.81 -7.38
N ARG A 179 -13.98 16.67 -7.73
CA ARG A 179 -12.97 17.75 -7.72
C ARG A 179 -12.93 18.49 -6.39
N ALA A 180 -12.97 17.75 -5.29
CA ALA A 180 -12.99 18.30 -3.94
C ALA A 180 -12.23 17.41 -2.97
N TYR A 181 -11.74 18.02 -1.90
CA TYR A 181 -11.31 17.28 -0.72
C TYR A 181 -12.54 16.76 0.02
N VAL A 182 -12.49 15.51 0.46
CA VAL A 182 -13.63 14.84 1.08
C VAL A 182 -13.32 14.38 2.51
N ASP A 183 -14.35 14.50 3.34
CA ASP A 183 -14.42 13.86 4.64
C ASP A 183 -15.01 12.46 4.46
N MET A 184 -14.40 11.45 5.06
CA MET A 184 -14.89 10.08 4.94
C MET A 184 -14.52 9.21 6.13
N ASN A 185 -15.39 8.25 6.40
CA ASN A 185 -15.15 7.17 7.35
C ASN A 185 -15.12 5.85 6.60
N TRP A 186 -14.09 5.03 6.83
CA TRP A 186 -13.89 3.81 6.08
C TRP A 186 -12.98 2.81 6.82
N ARG A 187 -12.92 1.58 6.30
CA ARG A 187 -12.10 0.49 6.86
C ARG A 187 -11.16 -0.07 5.81
N LEU A 188 -10.06 -0.69 6.23
CA LEU A 188 -9.17 -1.37 5.27
C LEU A 188 -9.83 -2.62 4.70
N PHE A 189 -10.34 -3.48 5.59
CA PHE A 189 -10.85 -4.80 5.26
C PHE A 189 -12.25 -5.05 5.83
N GLY A 190 -13.01 -5.90 5.14
CA GLY A 190 -14.31 -6.40 5.55
C GLY A 190 -14.20 -7.76 6.23
N ALA A 191 -15.10 -8.70 5.89
CA ALA A 191 -15.09 -10.03 6.47
C ALA A 191 -13.88 -10.86 6.02
N VAL A 192 -13.51 -11.82 6.86
CA VAL A 192 -12.48 -12.84 6.58
C VAL A 192 -13.18 -14.18 6.53
N PHE A 193 -12.94 -14.94 5.47
CA PHE A 193 -13.55 -16.25 5.26
C PHE A 193 -12.48 -17.33 5.24
N TYR A 194 -12.82 -18.46 5.84
CA TYR A 194 -12.02 -19.69 5.82
C TYR A 194 -12.89 -20.78 5.22
N LEU A 195 -12.60 -21.17 3.98
CA LEU A 195 -13.28 -22.22 3.25
C LEU A 195 -12.77 -23.55 3.75
N LYS A 196 -13.65 -24.32 4.40
CA LYS A 196 -13.32 -25.70 4.77
C LYS A 196 -13.19 -26.53 3.49
N SER A 197 -12.16 -27.37 3.45
CA SER A 197 -11.99 -28.36 2.41
C SER A 197 -13.19 -29.32 2.43
N GLY A 198 -13.68 -29.70 1.25
CA GLY A 198 -14.86 -30.57 1.11
C GLY A 198 -14.57 -32.00 1.54
N PRO A 199 -15.61 -32.85 1.69
CA PRO A 199 -15.40 -34.28 1.89
C PRO A 199 -14.63 -34.87 0.69
N GLY A 200 -13.45 -35.44 0.95
CA GLY A 200 -12.54 -36.00 -0.06
C GLY A 200 -11.29 -35.17 -0.37
N THR A 201 -11.15 -34.00 0.24
CA THR A 201 -9.90 -33.21 0.20
C THR A 201 -8.96 -33.65 1.32
N ASP A 202 -7.66 -33.66 1.07
CA ASP A 202 -6.64 -34.12 2.02
C ASP A 202 -6.79 -33.37 3.37
N PRO A 203 -6.90 -34.06 4.53
CA PRO A 203 -7.00 -33.43 5.84
C PRO A 203 -5.87 -32.43 6.16
N ASP A 204 -4.70 -32.59 5.51
CA ASP A 204 -3.56 -31.68 5.64
C ASP A 204 -3.67 -30.41 4.78
N GLU A 205 -4.66 -30.35 3.87
CA GLU A 205 -4.97 -29.16 3.08
C GLU A 205 -5.78 -28.18 3.94
N HIS A 206 -5.05 -27.28 4.61
CA HIS A 206 -5.64 -26.22 5.42
C HIS A 206 -6.68 -25.40 4.64
N PRO A 207 -7.71 -24.86 5.32
CA PRO A 207 -8.78 -24.13 4.65
C PRO A 207 -8.23 -22.94 3.86
N ALA A 208 -8.56 -22.87 2.57
CA ALA A 208 -8.29 -21.71 1.73
C ALA A 208 -9.11 -20.53 2.25
N GLY A 209 -8.55 -19.34 2.26
CA GLY A 209 -9.17 -18.17 2.85
C GLY A 209 -8.96 -16.92 2.02
N PHE A 210 -9.90 -16.00 2.22
CA PHE A 210 -9.85 -14.68 1.63
C PHE A 210 -10.33 -13.62 2.62
N VAL A 211 -9.89 -12.39 2.37
CA VAL A 211 -10.35 -11.21 3.10
C VAL A 211 -10.97 -10.23 2.14
N GLU A 212 -12.08 -9.63 2.53
CA GLU A 212 -12.74 -8.58 1.74
C GLU A 212 -11.98 -7.26 1.82
N VAL A 213 -11.91 -6.56 0.70
CA VAL A 213 -11.25 -5.27 0.53
C VAL A 213 -12.31 -4.18 0.41
N SER A 214 -12.19 -3.12 1.19
CA SER A 214 -13.16 -2.02 1.14
C SER A 214 -13.17 -1.32 -0.22
N SER A 215 -14.32 -0.76 -0.62
CA SER A 215 -14.44 0.02 -1.86
C SER A 215 -13.42 1.15 -1.96
N VAL A 216 -13.12 1.82 -0.84
CA VAL A 216 -12.11 2.89 -0.77
C VAL A 216 -10.71 2.31 -1.03
N LEU A 217 -10.30 1.24 -0.34
CA LEU A 217 -8.99 0.63 -0.57
C LEU A 217 -8.82 0.13 -2.01
N ARG A 218 -9.90 -0.38 -2.62
CA ARG A 218 -9.90 -0.77 -4.05
C ARG A 218 -9.73 0.41 -4.98
N ALA A 219 -10.37 1.54 -4.71
CA ALA A 219 -10.23 2.75 -5.51
C ALA A 219 -8.79 3.28 -5.47
N VAL A 220 -8.12 3.14 -4.34
CA VAL A 220 -6.71 3.51 -4.12
C VAL A 220 -5.76 2.56 -4.82
N ALA A 221 -6.08 1.26 -4.84
CA ALA A 221 -5.28 0.27 -5.54
C ALA A 221 -5.20 0.53 -7.05
N LYS A 222 -6.19 1.26 -7.59
CA LYS A 222 -6.22 1.68 -8.99
C LYS A 222 -5.44 2.97 -9.26
N THR A 223 -5.21 3.80 -8.24
CA THR A 223 -4.26 4.91 -8.33
C THR A 223 -2.86 4.40 -7.97
N ARG A 224 -1.79 5.16 -8.30
CA ARG A 224 -0.42 4.83 -7.87
C ARG A 224 -0.23 4.85 -6.32
N GLY A 225 -1.32 4.85 -5.54
CA GLY A 225 -1.38 5.05 -4.10
C GLY A 225 -1.17 3.80 -3.24
N PHE A 226 -0.69 2.70 -3.83
CA PHE A 226 -0.37 1.50 -3.06
C PHE A 226 1.04 1.56 -2.48
N PHE A 227 1.10 1.62 -1.14
CA PHE A 227 2.12 1.11 -0.18
C PHE A 227 3.28 0.29 -0.74
N ALA A 228 2.94 -0.63 -1.62
CA ALA A 228 3.63 -1.87 -1.85
C ALA A 228 4.12 -2.00 -3.30
N LEU A 229 3.67 -1.13 -4.21
CA LEU A 229 4.03 -1.21 -5.63
C LEU A 229 5.48 -0.73 -5.81
N GLY A 230 6.41 -1.68 -5.78
CA GLY A 230 7.82 -1.48 -6.09
C GLY A 230 8.81 -1.76 -4.96
N PHE A 231 8.34 -2.13 -3.76
CA PHE A 231 9.23 -2.52 -2.65
C PHE A 231 9.41 -4.04 -2.59
N ASP A 232 10.65 -4.51 -2.72
CA ASP A 232 10.95 -5.94 -2.67
C ASP A 232 10.58 -6.56 -1.31
N ARG A 233 9.82 -7.66 -1.35
CA ARG A 233 9.34 -8.35 -0.14
C ARG A 233 10.49 -8.93 0.69
N HIS A 234 11.55 -9.44 0.04
CA HIS A 234 12.67 -10.04 0.74
C HIS A 234 13.48 -8.98 1.49
N GLN A 235 13.65 -7.80 0.88
CA GLN A 235 14.23 -6.64 1.53
C GLN A 235 13.36 -6.18 2.71
N PHE A 236 12.04 -6.12 2.55
CA PHE A 236 11.12 -5.70 3.62
C PHE A 236 11.22 -6.58 4.87
N TYR A 237 11.27 -7.90 4.71
CA TYR A 237 11.34 -8.81 5.86
C TYR A 237 12.68 -8.77 6.60
N ARG A 238 13.75 -8.22 5.98
CA ARG A 238 15.06 -8.02 6.64
C ARG A 238 15.10 -6.77 7.52
N LEU A 239 14.16 -5.84 7.33
CA LEU A 239 14.12 -4.58 8.05
C LEU A 239 13.47 -4.74 9.43
N ARG A 240 13.95 -3.97 10.40
CA ARG A 240 13.30 -3.79 11.71
C ARG A 240 11.95 -3.07 11.54
N PRO A 241 11.03 -3.13 12.52
CA PRO A 241 9.66 -2.65 12.34
C PRO A 241 9.56 -1.17 11.99
N LEU A 242 10.39 -0.36 12.65
CA LEU A 242 10.46 1.08 12.41
C LEU A 242 11.14 1.37 11.06
N GLU A 243 12.15 0.58 10.67
CA GLU A 243 12.78 0.66 9.34
C GLU A 243 11.79 0.30 8.24
N GLN A 244 10.97 -0.73 8.41
CA GLN A 244 9.89 -1.09 7.49
C GLN A 244 8.92 0.07 7.29
N ARG A 245 8.45 0.67 8.38
CA ARG A 245 7.52 1.81 8.31
C ARG A 245 8.15 3.02 7.63
N LEU A 246 9.41 3.31 7.95
CA LEU A 246 10.17 4.38 7.33
C LEU A 246 10.41 4.11 5.84
N ALA A 247 10.76 2.89 5.46
CA ALA A 247 10.98 2.50 4.08
C ALA A 247 9.71 2.69 3.23
N LEU A 248 8.55 2.28 3.74
CA LEU A 248 7.25 2.51 3.10
C LEU A 248 6.93 4.01 3.00
N TYR A 249 7.19 4.77 4.05
CA TYR A 249 7.00 6.23 4.02
C TYR A 249 7.87 6.88 2.94
N LEU A 250 9.15 6.50 2.85
CA LEU A 250 10.11 7.06 1.91
C LEU A 250 9.86 6.62 0.47
N SER A 251 9.40 5.39 0.22
CA SER A 251 9.11 4.91 -1.15
C SER A 251 8.09 5.79 -1.86
N LYS A 252 7.08 6.27 -1.12
CA LYS A 252 6.12 7.26 -1.61
C LYS A 252 6.81 8.56 -2.06
N HIS A 253 7.66 9.13 -1.21
CA HIS A 253 8.25 10.45 -1.48
C HIS A 253 9.27 10.41 -2.61
N PHE A 254 10.07 9.34 -2.68
CA PHE A 254 11.06 9.17 -3.74
C PHE A 254 10.48 8.79 -5.11
N THR A 255 9.16 8.59 -5.21
CA THR A 255 8.48 8.47 -6.51
C THR A 255 8.50 9.79 -7.27
N SER A 256 8.41 10.93 -6.56
CA SER A 256 8.28 12.27 -7.16
C SER A 256 9.46 13.20 -6.90
N GLN A 257 10.33 12.87 -5.92
CA GLN A 257 11.38 13.76 -5.45
C GLN A 257 12.71 13.02 -5.38
N ALA A 258 13.82 13.70 -5.70
CA ALA A 258 15.16 13.15 -5.49
C ALA A 258 15.64 13.33 -4.04
N VAL A 259 15.18 14.39 -3.37
CA VAL A 259 15.53 14.75 -2.01
C VAL A 259 14.25 15.03 -1.23
N HIS A 260 14.10 14.36 -0.09
CA HIS A 260 12.98 14.58 0.83
C HIS A 260 13.52 15.10 2.16
N ARG A 261 13.04 16.27 2.60
CA ARG A 261 13.44 16.91 3.86
C ARG A 261 12.23 17.02 4.77
N ARG A 262 12.39 16.63 6.03
CA ARG A 262 11.34 16.71 7.04
C ARG A 262 11.92 16.90 8.44
N PHE A 263 11.23 17.64 9.29
CA PHE A 263 11.60 17.73 10.70
C PHE A 263 11.41 16.37 11.37
N VAL A 264 12.36 16.00 12.24
CA VAL A 264 12.32 14.71 12.96
C VAL A 264 11.04 14.56 13.78
N ARG A 265 10.51 15.66 14.33
CA ARG A 265 9.25 15.68 15.08
C ARG A 265 8.06 15.27 14.22
N ASP A 266 7.97 15.78 13.00
CA ASP A 266 6.87 15.44 12.09
C ASP A 266 7.02 14.02 11.57
N LEU A 267 8.26 13.58 11.33
CA LEU A 267 8.54 12.20 10.97
C LEU A 267 8.15 11.21 12.10
N ALA A 268 8.43 11.54 13.36
CA ALA A 268 8.04 10.70 14.50
C ALA A 268 6.51 10.52 14.62
N ARG A 269 5.73 11.55 14.26
CA ARG A 269 4.26 11.48 14.21
C ARG A 269 3.74 10.54 13.13
N VAL A 270 4.46 10.45 12.00
CA VAL A 270 4.10 9.57 10.86
C VAL A 270 4.59 8.13 11.04
N LEU A 271 5.66 7.92 11.80
CA LEU A 271 6.27 6.61 12.11
C LEU A 271 5.73 5.95 13.39
N PRO A 272 4.47 6.24 13.73
CA PRO A 272 3.87 6.28 15.07
C PRO A 272 4.77 5.74 16.20
N VAL A 273 5.82 6.48 16.51
CA VAL A 273 6.76 6.16 17.59
C VAL A 273 6.17 6.69 18.89
N ASP A 274 5.55 5.81 19.68
CA ASP A 274 5.07 6.14 21.02
C ASP A 274 6.27 6.19 21.98
N ALA A 275 6.94 7.35 22.04
CA ALA A 275 8.01 7.61 23.01
C ALA A 275 7.52 8.58 24.09
N ALA A 276 7.81 8.26 25.37
CA ALA A 276 7.42 9.11 26.49
C ALA A 276 8.13 10.47 26.48
N ARG A 277 9.35 10.54 25.91
CA ARG A 277 10.16 11.75 25.80
C ARG A 277 10.54 12.01 24.35
N GLU A 278 10.60 13.28 23.97
CA GLU A 278 10.96 13.69 22.60
C GLU A 278 12.37 13.23 22.19
N ARG A 279 13.31 13.20 23.15
CA ARG A 279 14.67 12.68 22.93
C ARG A 279 14.65 11.22 22.46
N ASP A 280 13.76 10.41 23.02
CA ASP A 280 13.66 8.98 22.73
C ASP A 280 13.02 8.75 21.36
N ALA A 281 12.02 9.56 20.97
CA ALA A 281 11.49 9.57 19.61
C ALA A 281 12.56 9.94 18.58
N ARG A 282 13.35 11.00 18.86
CA ARG A 282 14.46 11.42 17.98
C ARG A 282 15.52 10.34 17.86
N ALA A 283 15.88 9.68 18.96
CA ALA A 283 16.84 8.59 18.97
C ALA A 283 16.34 7.38 18.17
N ALA A 284 15.08 6.98 18.34
CA ALA A 284 14.47 5.89 17.59
C ALA A 284 14.47 6.17 16.08
N VAL A 285 14.10 7.38 15.67
CA VAL A 285 14.10 7.77 14.25
C VAL A 285 15.52 7.84 13.68
N ARG A 286 16.49 8.42 14.40
CA ARG A 286 17.90 8.49 13.96
C ARG A 286 18.56 7.12 13.88
N GLY A 287 18.14 6.18 14.72
CA GLY A 287 18.63 4.80 14.69
C GLY A 287 17.96 3.91 13.66
N ALA A 288 16.90 4.37 12.99
CA ALA A 288 16.10 3.62 12.02
C ALA A 288 16.47 3.74 10.52
N PRO A 289 17.55 4.41 10.05
CA PRO A 289 17.94 4.32 8.65
C PRO A 289 18.19 2.85 8.26
N PRO A 290 17.58 2.35 7.17
CA PRO A 290 17.85 1.01 6.69
C PRO A 290 19.32 0.86 6.29
N ARG A 291 20.04 -0.10 6.89
CA ARG A 291 21.42 -0.40 6.45
C ARG A 291 21.38 -1.03 5.05
N GLY A 292 22.09 -0.43 4.10
CA GLY A 292 22.23 -0.97 2.73
C GLY A 292 21.02 -0.77 1.81
N TRP A 293 20.10 0.14 2.12
CA TRP A 293 19.00 0.49 1.21
C TRP A 293 19.43 1.54 0.20
N SER A 294 19.39 1.19 -1.08
CA SER A 294 19.39 2.14 -2.20
C SER A 294 17.97 2.20 -2.77
N PRO A 295 17.36 3.39 -2.88
CA PRO A 295 16.02 3.53 -3.47
C PRO A 295 15.99 3.25 -4.99
N ARG A 296 17.13 2.93 -5.62
CA ARG A 296 17.23 2.50 -7.01
C ARG A 296 18.20 1.34 -7.13
N GLY A 297 17.81 0.31 -7.89
CA GLY A 297 18.79 -0.52 -8.59
C GLY A 297 19.61 0.40 -9.48
N SER A 298 20.76 0.86 -8.99
CA SER A 298 21.72 1.61 -9.77
C SER A 298 22.33 0.64 -10.78
N GLY A 299 21.73 0.58 -11.97
CA GLY A 299 22.52 0.33 -13.15
C GLY A 299 23.64 1.36 -13.14
N SER A 300 24.87 0.86 -13.00
CA SER A 300 26.10 1.61 -13.13
C SER A 300 26.05 2.41 -14.43
N CYS A 301 25.93 3.73 -14.33
CA CYS A 301 26.42 4.64 -15.36
C CYS A 301 27.77 5.15 -14.86
N ALA A 302 28.77 4.27 -14.92
CA ALA A 302 30.15 4.70 -15.01
C ALA A 302 30.38 5.21 -16.43
N GLN A 303 31.24 6.23 -16.56
CA GLN A 303 31.70 6.89 -17.79
C GLN A 303 30.85 8.08 -18.27
N CYS A 304 31.18 9.26 -17.72
CA CYS A 304 31.55 10.42 -18.54
C CYS A 304 32.76 11.07 -17.85
N GLY A 305 33.94 10.65 -18.28
CA GLY A 305 35.12 11.52 -18.36
C GLY A 305 35.23 12.00 -19.79
#